data_AF-A0A933XV33-F1
#
_entry.id   AF-A0A933XV33-F1
#
_cell.length_a   1.000
_cell.length_b   1.000
_cell.length_c   1.000
_cell.angle_alpha   90.00
_cell.angle_beta   90.00
_cell.angle_gamma   90.00
#
_symmetry.space_group_name_H-M   'P 1'
#
loop_
_entity.id
_entity.type
_entity.pdbx_description
1 polymer ?
#
loop_
_entity_poly.entity_id
_entity_poly.type
_entity_poly.pdbx_seq_one_letter_code
_entity_poly.pdbx_strand_id
1 'polypeptide(L)'
;MAVKRISLKKYPLLSFPVQNPIDLTRLPSGKSFQVQDSNFILQFLFTGRDLYGVIFKRDKRFGIRMRWCFFRNCEESPHDYYVTLAEPYSPPFEEGYFTVKFPPGLQYEFQGLEFFTPK
;
A
#
# COMPACT_ATOMS: atom_id res chain seq x y z
N MET A 1 -3.91 -9.61 25.66
CA MET A 1 -3.69 -8.73 24.49
C MET A 1 -4.99 -8.01 24.19
N ALA A 2 -5.06 -6.69 24.36
CA ALA A 2 -6.29 -5.93 24.14
C ALA A 2 -6.43 -5.61 22.64
N VAL A 3 -7.47 -6.16 21.99
CA VAL A 3 -7.86 -5.79 20.63
C VAL A 3 -8.34 -4.34 20.67
N LYS A 4 -7.49 -3.42 20.21
CA LYS A 4 -7.80 -1.99 20.18
C LYS A 4 -8.97 -1.79 19.20
N ARG A 5 -10.18 -1.52 19.71
CA ARG A 5 -11.35 -1.21 18.88
C ARG A 5 -11.03 0.03 18.03
N ILE A 6 -10.82 -0.18 16.75
CA ILE A 6 -10.58 0.91 15.79
C ILE A 6 -11.93 1.55 15.50
N SER A 7 -12.11 2.80 15.92
CA SER A 7 -13.27 3.59 15.50
C SER A 7 -13.08 3.99 14.03
N LEU A 8 -13.79 3.32 13.13
CA LEU A 8 -13.84 3.65 11.70
C LEU A 8 -14.44 5.06 11.44
N LYS A 9 -15.08 5.68 12.45
CA LYS A 9 -15.65 7.04 12.32
C LYS A 9 -14.58 8.13 12.14
N LYS A 10 -13.31 7.90 12.53
CA LYS A 10 -12.24 8.91 12.41
C LYS A 10 -11.61 8.96 11.00
N TYR A 11 -11.76 7.89 10.22
CA TYR A 11 -11.25 7.80 8.85
C TYR A 11 -12.38 7.28 7.96
N PRO A 12 -13.32 8.14 7.53
CA PRO A 12 -14.34 7.72 6.57
C PRO A 12 -13.65 7.02 5.39
N LEU A 13 -14.29 6.00 4.82
CA LEU A 13 -13.87 5.42 3.55
C LEU A 13 -13.96 6.53 2.48
N LEU A 14 -12.92 7.34 2.34
CA LEU A 14 -12.87 8.42 1.35
C LEU A 14 -12.64 7.85 -0.06
N SER A 15 -12.40 6.54 -0.19
CA SER A 15 -12.04 5.85 -1.42
C SER A 15 -12.49 4.39 -1.41
N PHE A 16 -12.34 3.70 -2.55
CA PHE A 16 -12.82 2.33 -2.73
C PHE A 16 -11.98 1.34 -1.92
N PRO A 17 -12.54 0.59 -0.96
CA PRO A 17 -11.77 -0.42 -0.24
C PRO A 17 -11.36 -1.54 -1.21
N VAL A 18 -10.11 -1.97 -1.13
CA VAL A 18 -9.56 -3.08 -1.91
C VAL A 18 -8.98 -4.16 -1.01
N GLN A 19 -9.02 -5.40 -1.48
CA GLN A 19 -8.32 -6.50 -0.81
C GLN A 19 -6.82 -6.37 -1.04
N ASN A 20 -6.04 -6.96 -0.13
CA ASN A 20 -4.59 -7.00 -0.19
C ASN A 20 -4.16 -8.47 -0.11
N PRO A 21 -3.42 -9.01 -1.09
CA PRO A 21 -2.84 -8.34 -2.27
C PRO A 21 -3.88 -7.87 -3.31
N ILE A 22 -3.46 -6.91 -4.14
CA ILE A 22 -4.29 -6.17 -5.10
C ILE A 22 -3.93 -6.60 -6.53
N ASP A 23 -4.94 -6.95 -7.34
CA ASP A 23 -4.79 -7.15 -8.78
C ASP A 23 -4.85 -5.80 -9.52
N LEU A 24 -3.69 -5.31 -9.96
CA LEU A 24 -3.58 -4.02 -10.66
C LEU A 24 -4.31 -4.01 -12.00
N THR A 25 -4.49 -5.18 -12.63
CA THR A 25 -5.15 -5.30 -13.94
C THR A 25 -6.67 -5.10 -13.87
N ARG A 26 -7.23 -5.12 -12.64
CA ARG A 26 -8.66 -4.97 -12.37
C ARG A 26 -9.01 -3.64 -11.71
N LEU A 27 -8.03 -2.77 -11.45
CA LEU A 27 -8.29 -1.48 -10.83
C LEU A 27 -8.92 -0.51 -11.84
N PRO A 28 -10.08 0.10 -11.53
CA PRO A 28 -10.66 1.13 -12.38
C PRO A 28 -9.77 2.38 -12.42
N SER A 29 -9.55 2.92 -13.62
CA SER A 29 -8.72 4.13 -13.80
C SER A 29 -9.34 5.37 -13.14
N GLY A 30 -8.49 6.27 -12.65
CA GLY A 30 -8.90 7.56 -12.09
C GLY A 30 -9.61 7.48 -10.73
N LYS A 31 -9.52 6.34 -10.05
CA LYS A 31 -10.05 6.15 -8.69
C LYS A 31 -8.92 6.03 -7.68
N SER A 32 -9.19 6.48 -6.46
CA SER A 32 -8.37 6.15 -5.31
C SER A 32 -8.90 4.89 -4.62
N PHE A 33 -8.01 4.20 -3.93
CA PHE A 33 -8.27 2.94 -3.25
C PHE A 33 -7.76 2.99 -1.83
N GLN A 34 -8.41 2.27 -0.92
CA GLN A 34 -8.03 2.18 0.48
C GLN A 34 -7.64 0.75 0.85
N VAL A 35 -6.51 0.62 1.53
CA VAL A 35 -6.08 -0.61 2.18
C VAL A 35 -6.23 -0.45 3.68
N GLN A 36 -6.88 -1.42 4.32
CA GLN A 36 -7.01 -1.50 5.77
C GLN A 36 -6.29 -2.75 6.26
N ASP A 37 -5.23 -2.53 7.04
CA ASP A 37 -4.50 -3.57 7.75
C ASP A 37 -4.66 -3.37 9.27
N SER A 38 -4.36 -4.41 10.04
CA SER A 38 -4.28 -4.35 11.50
C SER A 38 -3.35 -3.22 12.01
N ASN A 39 -2.26 -2.95 11.29
CA ASN A 39 -1.21 -2.04 11.69
C ASN A 39 -1.26 -0.69 10.96
N PHE A 40 -1.97 -0.56 9.84
CA PHE A 40 -2.05 0.70 9.11
C PHE A 40 -3.33 0.85 8.28
N ILE A 41 -3.66 2.09 7.94
CA ILE A 41 -4.69 2.44 6.96
C ILE A 41 -4.05 3.42 6.00
N LEU A 42 -4.06 3.09 4.71
CA LEU A 42 -3.55 3.97 3.66
C LEU A 42 -4.52 4.08 2.51
N GLN A 43 -4.44 5.18 1.77
CA GLN A 43 -5.07 5.31 0.47
C GLN A 43 -4.04 5.59 -0.59
N PHE A 44 -4.31 5.14 -1.81
CA PHE A 44 -3.46 5.39 -2.94
C PHE A 44 -4.28 5.62 -4.22
N LEU A 45 -3.66 6.30 -5.17
CA LEU A 45 -4.06 6.42 -6.56
C LEU A 45 -3.01 5.69 -7.40
N PHE A 46 -3.46 4.79 -8.27
CA PHE A 46 -2.60 4.15 -9.26
C PHE A 46 -2.85 4.78 -10.62
N THR A 47 -1.78 5.25 -11.26
CA THR A 47 -1.84 5.95 -12.55
C THR A 47 -1.61 5.03 -13.75
N GLY A 48 -1.54 3.72 -13.52
CA GLY A 48 -1.07 2.74 -14.50
C GLY A 48 0.46 2.55 -14.46
N ARG A 49 1.19 3.47 -13.82
CA ARG A 49 2.65 3.42 -13.72
C ARG A 49 3.15 3.77 -12.33
N ASP A 50 2.79 4.95 -11.85
CA ASP A 50 3.19 5.45 -10.54
C ASP A 50 2.07 5.29 -9.50
N LEU A 51 2.47 5.23 -8.23
CA LEU A 51 1.61 5.23 -7.06
C LEU A 51 1.79 6.51 -6.26
N TYR A 52 0.69 7.12 -5.87
CA TYR A 52 0.65 8.27 -4.96
C TYR A 52 -0.30 7.95 -3.84
N GLY A 53 0.04 8.24 -2.60
CA GLY A 53 -0.83 7.89 -1.49
C GLY A 53 -0.58 8.65 -0.21
N VAL A 54 -1.46 8.39 0.75
CA VAL A 54 -1.46 8.96 2.10
C VAL A 54 -1.63 7.85 3.11
N ILE A 55 -0.78 7.86 4.14
CA ILE A 55 -0.88 6.99 5.31
C ILE A 55 -1.73 7.71 6.36
N PHE A 56 -3.00 7.35 6.47
CA PHE A 56 -3.95 7.95 7.43
C PHE A 56 -3.66 7.54 8.87
N LYS A 57 -3.23 6.29 9.05
CA LYS A 57 -2.97 5.71 10.37
C LYS A 57 -1.88 4.67 10.23
N ARG A 58 -0.97 4.62 11.20
CA ARG A 58 -0.05 3.48 11.37
C ARG A 58 0.34 3.25 12.81
N ASP A 59 0.66 2.01 13.13
CA ASP A 59 1.43 1.68 14.32
C ASP A 59 2.91 1.95 14.05
N LYS A 60 3.47 2.94 14.77
CA LYS A 60 4.85 3.41 14.58
C LYS A 60 5.89 2.34 14.90
N ARG A 61 5.52 1.27 15.61
CA ARG A 61 6.42 0.16 15.96
C ARG A 61 6.81 -0.67 14.73
N PHE A 62 6.00 -0.65 13.69
CA PHE A 62 6.22 -1.42 12.47
C PHE A 62 6.57 -0.50 11.29
N GLY A 63 7.39 -1.02 10.38
CA GLY A 63 7.56 -0.41 9.07
C GLY A 63 6.35 -0.71 8.18
N ILE A 64 6.20 0.05 7.10
CA ILE A 64 5.26 -0.28 6.02
C ILE A 64 6.09 -0.46 4.77
N ARG A 65 5.96 -1.63 4.16
CA ARG A 65 6.56 -1.95 2.87
C ARG A 65 5.47 -2.18 1.84
N MET A 66 5.85 -1.90 0.61
CA MET A 66 5.07 -2.16 -0.57
C MET A 66 5.86 -3.13 -1.44
N ARG A 67 5.18 -4.11 -2.01
CA ARG A 67 5.74 -5.02 -3.00
C ARG A 67 4.93 -4.86 -4.27
N TRP A 68 5.61 -4.47 -5.33
CA TRP A 68 5.12 -4.66 -6.68
C TRP A 68 5.34 -6.11 -7.07
N CYS A 69 4.25 -6.77 -7.45
CA CYS A 69 4.24 -8.18 -7.75
C CYS A 69 4.20 -8.39 -9.27
N PHE A 70 5.04 -9.30 -9.75
CA PHE A 70 5.03 -9.69 -11.16
C PHE A 70 3.72 -10.38 -11.55
N PHE A 71 3.18 -11.21 -10.64
CA PHE A 71 1.91 -11.90 -10.82
C PHE A 71 0.76 -11.21 -10.08
N ARG A 72 -0.46 -11.35 -10.61
CA ARG A 72 -1.71 -10.74 -10.06
C ARG A 72 -2.03 -11.21 -8.64
N ASN A 73 -1.62 -12.42 -8.28
CA ASN A 73 -1.85 -13.03 -6.98
C ASN A 73 -0.70 -12.81 -5.99
N CYS A 74 0.36 -12.08 -6.38
CA CYS A 74 1.55 -11.87 -5.56
C CYS A 74 2.29 -13.16 -5.14
N GLU A 75 2.21 -14.23 -5.94
CA GLU A 75 3.16 -15.34 -5.85
C GLU A 75 4.60 -14.83 -5.94
N GLU A 76 5.49 -15.42 -5.15
CA GLU A 76 6.91 -15.04 -5.10
C GLU A 76 7.58 -15.15 -6.46
N SER A 77 8.19 -14.05 -6.90
CA SER A 77 8.89 -13.94 -8.17
C SER A 77 10.19 -13.18 -7.99
N PRO A 78 11.28 -13.59 -8.67
CA PRO A 78 12.52 -12.82 -8.70
C PRO A 78 12.36 -11.43 -9.37
N HIS A 79 11.23 -11.20 -10.04
CA HIS A 79 10.91 -9.94 -10.70
C HIS A 79 10.14 -8.96 -9.81
N ASP A 80 9.83 -9.34 -8.57
CA ASP A 80 9.13 -8.46 -7.64
C ASP A 80 10.02 -7.30 -7.19
N TYR A 81 9.40 -6.18 -6.85
CA TYR A 81 10.11 -4.99 -6.42
C TYR A 81 9.56 -4.47 -5.10
N TYR A 82 10.45 -4.27 -4.13
CA TYR A 82 10.09 -3.88 -2.78
C TYR A 82 10.46 -2.42 -2.53
N VAL A 83 9.56 -1.70 -1.86
CA VAL A 83 9.72 -0.30 -1.49
C VAL A 83 9.34 -0.11 -0.04
N THR A 84 10.20 0.54 0.73
CA THR A 84 9.83 1.00 2.07
C THR A 84 9.06 2.31 1.98
N LEU A 85 7.82 2.30 2.49
CA LEU A 85 6.98 3.50 2.56
C LEU A 85 7.17 4.27 3.88
N ALA A 86 7.44 3.54 4.96
CA ALA A 86 7.71 4.12 6.27
C ALA A 86 8.58 3.18 7.10
N GLU A 87 9.60 3.71 7.77
CA GLU A 87 10.45 2.95 8.69
C GLU A 87 9.85 2.90 10.12
N PRO A 88 10.15 1.88 10.94
CA PRO A 88 9.79 1.87 12.36
C PRO A 88 10.30 3.12 13.08
N TYR A 89 9.49 3.66 13.98
CA TYR A 89 9.75 4.85 14.80
C TYR A 89 10.19 6.11 14.05
N SER A 90 10.02 6.13 12.74
CA SER A 90 10.46 7.22 11.87
C SER A 90 9.27 7.87 11.18
N PRO A 91 9.40 9.14 10.76
CA PRO A 91 8.43 9.75 9.86
C PRO A 91 8.25 8.93 8.56
N PRO A 92 7.07 9.00 7.93
CA PRO A 92 5.91 9.79 8.36
C PRO A 92 5.11 9.10 9.47
N PHE A 93 4.57 9.88 10.41
CA PHE A 93 3.87 9.36 11.58
C PHE A 93 2.34 9.23 11.39
N GLU A 94 1.67 10.28 10.94
CA GLU A 94 0.25 10.31 10.52
C GLU A 94 0.13 11.32 9.37
N GLU A 95 -0.81 11.11 8.45
CA GLU A 95 -1.03 11.95 7.24
C GLU A 95 0.22 12.06 6.34
N GLY A 96 1.06 11.03 6.38
CA GLY A 96 2.25 10.92 5.55
C GLY A 96 1.92 10.70 4.09
N TYR A 97 2.33 11.62 3.22
CA TYR A 97 2.31 11.37 1.78
C TYR A 97 3.44 10.43 1.38
N PHE A 98 3.15 9.49 0.51
CA PHE A 98 4.16 8.66 -0.15
C PHE A 98 3.97 8.72 -1.67
N THR A 99 5.07 8.58 -2.39
CA THR A 99 5.08 8.44 -3.84
C THR A 99 6.01 7.30 -4.18
N VAL A 100 5.54 6.37 -5.00
CA VAL A 100 6.37 5.31 -5.55
C VAL A 100 6.37 5.44 -7.06
N LYS A 101 7.56 5.72 -7.59
CA LYS A 101 7.80 5.84 -9.03
C LYS A 101 8.14 4.48 -9.60
N PHE A 102 7.59 4.19 -10.78
CA PHE A 102 7.90 2.95 -11.47
C PHE A 102 9.43 2.83 -11.66
N PRO A 103 10.05 1.67 -11.38
CA PRO A 103 11.50 1.56 -11.39
C PRO A 103 12.03 1.77 -12.81
N PRO A 104 13.04 2.63 -12.99
CA PRO A 104 13.59 2.90 -14.32
C PRO A 104 14.28 1.65 -14.87
N GLY A 105 14.15 1.43 -16.19
CA GLY A 105 14.89 0.37 -16.89
C GLY A 105 14.26 -1.03 -16.86
N LEU A 106 13.10 -1.20 -16.23
CA LEU A 106 12.35 -2.46 -16.34
C LEU A 106 11.63 -2.56 -17.70
N GLN A 107 11.65 -3.75 -18.29
CA GLN A 107 10.99 -4.08 -19.55
C GLN A 107 9.68 -4.87 -19.37
N TYR A 108 9.21 -5.00 -18.13
CA TYR A 108 8.01 -5.72 -17.77
C TYR A 108 7.12 -4.88 -16.87
N GLU A 109 5.83 -5.18 -16.87
CA GLU A 109 4.84 -4.52 -16.04
C GLU A 109 4.50 -5.37 -14.82
N PHE A 110 4.20 -4.70 -13.70
CA PHE A 110 3.70 -5.36 -12.51
C PHE A 110 2.20 -5.60 -12.63
N GLN A 111 1.75 -6.79 -12.24
CA GLN A 111 0.35 -7.15 -12.30
C GLN A 111 -0.33 -7.14 -10.93
N GLY A 112 0.47 -7.17 -9.86
CA GLY A 112 -0.03 -7.15 -8.49
C GLY A 112 0.64 -6.09 -7.64
N LEU A 113 0.02 -5.78 -6.51
CA LEU A 113 0.51 -4.84 -5.52
C LEU A 113 0.12 -5.33 -4.13
N GLU A 114 1.08 -5.34 -3.22
CA GLU A 114 0.87 -5.74 -1.84
C GLU A 114 1.44 -4.69 -0.89
N PHE A 115 0.68 -4.31 0.13
CA PHE A 115 1.17 -3.49 1.23
C PHE A 115 1.25 -4.33 2.49
N PHE A 116 2.36 -4.32 3.21
CA PHE A 116 2.52 -5.18 4.37
C PHE A 116 3.43 -4.57 5.43
N THR A 117 3.29 -5.04 6.66
CA THR A 117 4.27 -4.80 7.71
C THR A 117 5.28 -5.95 7.71
N PRO A 118 6.58 -5.70 7.46
CA PRO A 118 7.60 -6.73 7.62
C PRO A 118 7.61 -7.20 9.08
N LYS A 119 7.75 -8.52 9.27
CA LYS A 119 7.86 -9.13 10.59
C LYS A 119 9.21 -8.81 11.25
#